data_AF-A0A7X9KZ47-F1
#
_entry.id   AF-A0A7X9KZ47-F1
#
_cell.length_a   1.000
_cell.length_b   1.000
_cell.length_c   1.000
_cell.angle_alpha   90.00
_cell.angle_beta   90.00
_cell.angle_gamma   90.00
#
_symmetry.space_group_name_H-M   'P 1'
#
loop_
_entity.id
_entity.type
_entity.pdbx_description
1 polymer ?
#
loop_
_entity_poly.entity_id
_entity_poly.type
_entity_poly.pdbx_seq_one_letter_code
_entity_poly.pdbx_strand_id
1 'polypeptide(L)'
;YLEAYFYFRPEEAGVYAVQAIVKNAKGEVKDICTSNACDVIVKPLNINAYYVPPLPNAAGKRVYVKAYGAGGVAPYYFAYYVYKGSTAIVKTPYEYYRHSYNYKISSPGNYRVVAFVKDAQGAIKVKYLDWFTVP
;
A
#
# COMPACT_ATOMS: atom_id res chain seq x y z
N TYR A 1 38.92 1.37 15.88
CA TYR A 1 37.75 2.26 15.94
C TYR A 1 36.64 1.52 16.64
N LEU A 2 35.92 2.18 17.56
CA LEU A 2 34.68 1.62 18.14
C LEU A 2 33.54 2.02 17.21
N GLU A 3 32.78 1.03 16.74
CA GLU A 3 31.57 1.26 15.96
C GLU A 3 30.36 1.07 16.89
N ALA A 4 29.37 1.96 16.75
CA ALA A 4 28.09 1.85 17.42
C ALA A 4 26.99 1.80 16.36
N TYR A 5 26.01 0.93 16.57
CA TYR A 5 24.89 0.73 15.67
C TYR A 5 23.59 1.11 16.38
N PHE A 6 22.72 1.82 15.66
CA PHE A 6 21.36 2.13 16.09
C PHE A 6 20.39 1.69 15.00
N TYR A 7 19.38 0.92 15.38
CA TYR A 7 18.32 0.48 14.48
C TYR A 7 17.06 1.26 14.75
N PHE A 8 16.60 2.00 13.75
CA PHE A 8 15.35 2.75 13.80
C PHE A 8 14.34 2.15 12.83
N ARG A 9 13.14 1.85 13.33
CA ARG A 9 12.01 1.42 12.51
C ARG A 9 10.87 2.43 12.66
N PRO A 10 10.66 3.32 11.68
CA PRO A 10 9.57 4.28 11.73
C PRO A 10 8.21 3.56 11.68
N GLU A 11 7.25 4.08 12.45
CA GLU A 11 5.88 3.55 12.52
C GLU A 11 4.92 4.35 11.64
N GLU A 12 5.21 5.63 11.39
CA GLU A 12 4.37 6.51 10.59
C GLU A 12 5.11 7.03 9.35
N ALA A 13 4.34 7.48 8.36
CA ALA A 13 4.91 8.23 7.25
C ALA A 13 5.41 9.59 7.74
N GLY A 14 6.60 10.00 7.29
CA GLY A 14 7.22 11.23 7.75
C GLY A 14 8.69 11.32 7.41
N VAL A 15 9.30 12.40 7.89
CA VAL A 15 10.73 12.65 7.82
C VAL A 15 11.25 12.54 9.25
N TYR A 16 12.19 11.63 9.48
CA TYR A 16 12.79 11.39 10.78
C TYR A 16 14.24 11.83 10.75
N ALA A 17 14.55 12.93 11.43
CA ALA A 17 15.92 13.36 11.61
C ALA A 17 16.64 12.38 12.56
N VAL A 18 17.70 11.75 12.07
CA VAL A 18 18.57 10.89 12.88
C VAL A 18 19.79 11.70 13.28
N GLN A 19 20.02 11.82 14.59
CA GLN A 19 21.23 12.44 15.14
C GLN A 19 22.15 11.38 15.71
N ALA A 20 23.45 11.56 15.53
CA ALA A 20 24.46 10.68 16.09
C ALA A 20 25.44 11.53 16.89
N ILE A 21 25.36 11.42 18.22
CA ILE A 21 26.07 12.32 19.13
C ILE A 21 27.20 11.54 19.80
N VAL A 22 28.43 12.01 19.61
CA VAL A 22 29.63 11.44 20.24
C VAL A 22 30.09 12.37 21.34
N LYS A 23 30.35 11.80 22.53
CA LYS A 23 30.97 12.50 23.66
C LYS A 23 32.29 11.84 24.02
N ASN A 24 33.36 12.62 24.15
CA ASN A 24 34.65 12.08 24.59
C ASN A 24 34.85 12.20 26.12
N ALA A 25 35.94 11.60 26.61
CA ALA A 25 36.27 11.59 28.04
C ALA A 25 36.52 13.00 28.64
N LYS A 26 36.85 13.99 27.80
CA LYS A 26 37.00 15.40 28.20
C LYS A 26 35.67 16.16 28.25
N GLY A 27 34.58 15.52 27.84
CA GLY A 27 33.24 16.11 27.80
C GLY A 27 32.88 16.80 26.51
N GLU A 28 33.75 16.79 25.49
CA GLU A 28 33.45 17.40 24.18
C GLU A 28 32.38 16.58 23.47
N VAL A 29 31.35 17.26 22.95
CA VAL A 29 30.21 16.66 22.24
C VAL A 29 30.22 17.07 20.78
N LYS A 30 29.96 16.13 19.89
CA LYS A 30 29.77 16.40 18.46
C LYS A 30 28.60 15.60 17.90
N ASP A 31 27.66 16.29 17.25
CA ASP A 31 26.70 15.64 16.35
C ASP A 31 27.38 15.41 14.99
N ILE A 32 27.44 14.15 14.56
CA ILE A 32 28.04 13.76 13.28
C ILE A 32 27.00 13.67 12.15
N CYS A 33 25.70 13.87 12.47
CA CYS A 33 24.59 13.83 11.52
C CYS A 33 23.80 15.15 11.54
N THR A 34 24.41 16.22 11.03
CA THR A 34 23.85 17.58 11.08
C THR A 34 23.16 18.03 9.79
N SER A 35 23.01 17.14 8.80
CA SER A 35 22.40 17.45 7.51
C SER A 35 21.24 16.52 7.20
N ASN A 36 20.32 16.98 6.35
CA ASN A 36 19.16 16.20 5.90
C ASN A 36 19.54 14.91 5.14
N ALA A 37 20.82 14.70 4.81
CA ALA A 37 21.30 13.42 4.30
C ALA A 37 21.16 12.28 5.31
N CYS A 38 20.99 12.61 6.60
CA CYS A 38 20.72 11.66 7.68
C CYS A 38 19.23 11.38 7.90
N ASP A 39 18.34 12.06 7.17
CA ASP A 39 16.91 11.89 7.35
C ASP A 39 16.45 10.54 6.79
N VAL A 40 15.64 9.83 7.58
CA VAL A 40 14.88 8.67 7.10
C VAL A 40 13.53 9.18 6.61
N ILE A 41 13.27 9.02 5.31
CA ILE A 41 12.02 9.48 4.68
C ILE A 41 11.11 8.28 4.41
N VAL A 42 9.98 8.23 5.11
CA VAL A 42 8.89 7.30 4.85
C VAL A 42 7.79 8.03 4.11
N LYS A 43 7.60 7.71 2.83
CA LYS A 43 6.52 8.29 2.02
C LYS A 43 5.16 7.85 2.57
N PRO A 44 4.09 8.67 2.48
CA PRO A 44 2.74 8.23 2.81
C PRO A 44 2.32 6.99 2.03
N LEU A 45 1.49 6.13 2.64
CA LEU A 45 0.91 4.99 1.96
C LEU A 45 0.13 5.44 0.72
N ASN A 46 0.32 4.73 -0.38
CA ASN A 46 -0.40 4.89 -1.62
C ASN A 46 -0.72 3.53 -2.25
N ILE A 47 -1.75 3.50 -3.09
CA ILE A 47 -2.13 2.33 -3.88
C ILE A 47 -2.23 2.68 -5.36
N ASN A 48 -1.76 1.78 -6.21
CA ASN A 48 -2.14 1.73 -7.61
C ASN A 48 -2.86 0.42 -7.90
N ALA A 49 -3.86 0.44 -8.78
CA ALA A 49 -4.56 -0.75 -9.22
C ALA A 49 -5.09 -0.56 -10.65
N TYR A 50 -5.15 -1.65 -11.42
CA TYR A 50 -5.64 -1.64 -12.79
C TYR A 50 -6.30 -2.98 -13.16
N TYR A 51 -7.24 -2.93 -14.11
CA TYR A 51 -7.73 -4.12 -14.78
C TYR A 51 -6.66 -4.69 -15.68
N VAL A 52 -6.53 -6.01 -15.68
CA VAL A 52 -5.74 -6.72 -16.68
C VAL A 52 -6.67 -7.07 -17.84
N PRO A 53 -6.48 -6.48 -19.04
CA PRO A 53 -7.30 -6.79 -20.20
C PRO A 53 -7.13 -8.25 -20.66
N PRO A 54 -8.12 -8.81 -21.38
CA PRO A 54 -9.39 -8.18 -21.75
C PRO A 54 -10.38 -8.14 -20.58
N LEU A 55 -11.25 -7.12 -20.58
CA LEU A 55 -12.38 -7.08 -19.66
C LEU A 55 -13.44 -8.14 -20.07
N PRO A 56 -14.21 -8.68 -19.12
CA PRO A 56 -15.31 -9.59 -19.42
C PRO A 56 -16.32 -8.95 -20.38
N ASN A 57 -16.75 -9.72 -21.37
CA ASN A 57 -17.77 -9.34 -22.34
C ASN A 57 -18.97 -10.30 -22.37
N ALA A 58 -19.04 -11.25 -21.43
CA ALA A 58 -20.17 -12.16 -21.25
C ALA A 58 -20.19 -12.73 -19.83
N ALA A 59 -21.36 -13.20 -19.40
CA ALA A 59 -21.48 -13.98 -18.17
C ALA A 59 -20.59 -15.24 -18.21
N GLY A 60 -20.11 -15.66 -17.04
CA GLY A 60 -19.18 -16.78 -16.87
C GLY A 60 -17.70 -16.42 -17.05
N LYS A 61 -17.38 -15.24 -17.62
CA LYS A 61 -16.00 -14.74 -17.77
C LYS A 61 -15.50 -14.10 -16.48
N ARG A 62 -14.19 -13.86 -16.42
CA ARG A 62 -13.49 -13.39 -15.22
C ARG A 62 -12.87 -12.03 -15.43
N VAL A 63 -13.07 -11.11 -14.48
CA VAL A 63 -12.28 -9.89 -14.38
C VAL A 63 -11.04 -10.18 -13.54
N TYR A 64 -9.89 -9.72 -14.01
CA TYR A 64 -8.63 -9.82 -13.28
C TYR A 64 -8.09 -8.42 -12.95
N VAL A 65 -7.67 -8.24 -11.70
CA VAL A 65 -7.17 -6.97 -11.15
C VAL A 65 -5.81 -7.21 -10.53
N LYS A 66 -4.88 -6.29 -10.78
CA LYS A 66 -3.61 -6.19 -10.04
C LYS A 66 -3.60 -4.91 -9.23
N ALA A 67 -3.02 -4.98 -8.03
CA ALA A 67 -2.85 -3.85 -7.13
C ALA A 67 -1.46 -3.86 -6.50
N TYR A 68 -0.94 -2.67 -6.21
CA TYR A 68 0.40 -2.45 -5.66
C TYR A 68 0.33 -1.37 -4.59
N GLY A 69 0.90 -1.64 -3.42
CA GLY A 69 1.09 -0.68 -2.34
C GLY A 69 2.50 -0.10 -2.36
N ALA A 70 2.64 1.19 -2.04
CA ALA A 70 3.93 1.86 -1.92
C ALA A 70 3.87 2.93 -0.82
N GLY A 71 5.02 3.24 -0.21
CA GLY A 71 5.05 4.08 1.00
C GLY A 71 4.36 3.41 2.18
N GLY A 72 4.14 4.16 3.26
CA GLY A 72 3.72 3.60 4.53
C GLY A 72 4.75 2.59 5.03
N VAL A 73 4.28 1.62 5.81
CA VAL A 73 5.16 0.66 6.47
C VAL A 73 4.71 -0.77 6.18
N ALA A 74 5.61 -1.55 5.58
CA ALA A 74 5.36 -2.95 5.25
C ALA A 74 5.24 -3.84 6.52
N PRO A 75 4.51 -4.97 6.44
CA PRO A 75 3.85 -5.52 5.26
C PRO A 75 2.53 -4.84 4.85
N TYR A 76 2.07 -5.16 3.63
CA TYR A 76 0.79 -4.68 3.09
C TYR A 76 -0.27 -5.79 3.02
N TYR A 77 -1.51 -5.40 3.27
CA TYR A 77 -2.70 -6.24 3.19
C TYR A 77 -3.68 -5.65 2.19
N PHE A 78 -4.28 -6.48 1.35
CA PHE A 78 -5.17 -6.02 0.28
C PHE A 78 -6.58 -6.56 0.45
N ALA A 79 -7.58 -5.74 0.13
CA ALA A 79 -8.97 -6.13 0.04
C ALA A 79 -9.57 -5.63 -1.28
N TYR A 80 -10.62 -6.29 -1.76
CA TYR A 80 -11.27 -5.97 -3.02
C TYR A 80 -12.79 -6.05 -2.88
N TYR A 81 -13.47 -4.99 -3.32
CA TYR A 81 -14.92 -4.97 -3.40
C TYR A 81 -15.34 -5.00 -4.86
N VAL A 82 -16.36 -5.80 -5.17
CA VAL A 82 -16.98 -5.82 -6.51
C VAL A 82 -18.36 -5.20 -6.39
N TYR A 83 -18.60 -4.19 -7.21
CA TYR A 83 -19.90 -3.54 -7.34
C TYR A 83 -20.58 -3.96 -8.63
N LYS A 84 -21.89 -4.14 -8.57
CA LYS A 84 -22.79 -4.24 -9.72
C LYS A 84 -23.81 -3.10 -9.59
N GLY A 85 -23.75 -2.09 -10.46
CA GLY A 85 -24.43 -0.82 -10.22
C GLY A 85 -24.03 -0.21 -8.86
N SER A 86 -24.96 0.33 -8.09
CA SER A 86 -24.66 0.90 -6.76
C SER A 86 -24.41 -0.14 -5.66
N THR A 87 -24.64 -1.44 -5.92
CA THR A 87 -24.60 -2.49 -4.90
C THR A 87 -23.25 -3.19 -4.86
N ALA A 88 -22.61 -3.23 -3.69
CA ALA A 88 -21.46 -4.09 -3.43
C ALA A 88 -21.92 -5.54 -3.30
N ILE A 89 -21.57 -6.38 -4.27
CA ILE A 89 -21.96 -7.80 -4.30
C ILE A 89 -20.86 -8.71 -3.73
N VAL A 90 -19.63 -8.21 -3.60
CA VAL A 90 -18.51 -8.90 -2.95
C VAL A 90 -17.71 -7.92 -2.12
N LYS A 91 -17.28 -8.38 -0.94
CA LYS A 91 -16.30 -7.71 -0.09
C LYS A 91 -15.33 -8.75 0.46
N THR A 92 -14.06 -8.69 0.09
CA THR A 92 -13.05 -9.56 0.69
C THR A 92 -12.52 -8.96 2.00
N PRO A 93 -12.05 -9.77 2.95
CA PRO A 93 -11.23 -9.26 4.05
C PRO A 93 -9.88 -8.74 3.52
N TYR A 94 -9.14 -8.03 4.39
CA TYR A 94 -7.75 -7.67 4.14
C TYR A 94 -6.85 -8.89 4.31
N GLU A 95 -6.14 -9.26 3.25
CA GLU A 95 -5.27 -10.43 3.24
C GLU A 95 -3.83 -10.06 2.88
N TYR A 96 -2.89 -10.71 3.55
CA TYR A 96 -1.45 -10.49 3.39
C TYR A 96 -0.99 -10.74 1.95
N TYR A 97 -0.33 -9.76 1.34
CA TYR A 97 0.20 -9.82 -0.03
C TYR A 97 -0.75 -10.33 -1.13
N ARG A 98 -2.07 -10.18 -0.97
CA ARG A 98 -3.04 -10.46 -2.02
C ARG A 98 -3.08 -9.34 -3.08
N HIS A 99 -1.96 -9.11 -3.75
CA HIS A 99 -1.74 -8.07 -4.75
C HIS A 99 -2.46 -8.32 -6.10
N SER A 100 -3.28 -9.37 -6.18
CA SER A 100 -4.19 -9.59 -7.31
C SER A 100 -5.51 -10.20 -6.88
N TYR A 101 -6.53 -9.97 -7.70
CA TYR A 101 -7.88 -10.46 -7.47
C TYR A 101 -8.55 -10.89 -8.76
N ASN A 102 -9.29 -11.99 -8.69
CA ASN A 102 -10.01 -12.57 -9.82
C ASN A 102 -11.46 -12.84 -9.40
N TYR A 103 -12.41 -12.35 -10.19
CA TYR A 103 -13.84 -12.52 -9.93
C TYR A 103 -14.57 -12.99 -11.19
N LYS A 104 -15.41 -14.03 -11.04
CA LYS A 104 -16.26 -14.55 -12.12
C LYS A 104 -17.56 -13.75 -12.18
N ILE A 105 -17.82 -13.11 -13.32
CA ILE A 105 -19.09 -12.43 -13.59
C ILE A 105 -20.18 -13.47 -13.79
N SER A 106 -21.26 -13.41 -13.01
CA SER A 106 -22.36 -14.38 -13.08
C SER A 106 -23.51 -13.95 -13.99
N SER A 107 -23.65 -12.65 -14.27
CA SER A 107 -24.78 -12.10 -15.02
C SER A 107 -24.40 -10.79 -15.73
N PRO A 108 -25.14 -10.38 -16.77
CA PRO A 108 -25.01 -9.06 -17.39
C PRO A 108 -25.15 -7.91 -16.39
N GLY A 109 -24.53 -6.77 -16.70
CA GLY A 109 -24.64 -5.53 -15.95
C GLY A 109 -23.38 -4.69 -15.97
N ASN A 110 -23.43 -3.55 -15.28
CA ASN A 110 -22.30 -2.64 -15.13
C ASN A 110 -21.55 -2.94 -13.82
N TYR A 111 -20.24 -3.14 -13.91
CA TYR A 111 -19.38 -3.59 -12.82
C TYR A 111 -18.22 -2.63 -12.56
N ARG A 112 -17.79 -2.57 -11.30
CA ARG A 112 -16.57 -1.88 -10.88
C ARG A 112 -15.89 -2.68 -9.79
N VAL A 113 -14.57 -2.72 -9.81
CA VAL A 113 -13.77 -3.24 -8.71
C VAL A 113 -13.15 -2.07 -7.97
N VAL A 114 -13.14 -2.16 -6.64
CA VAL A 114 -12.46 -1.21 -5.76
C VAL A 114 -11.37 -1.97 -5.03
N ALA A 115 -10.12 -1.53 -5.15
CA ALA A 115 -8.98 -2.12 -4.47
C ALA A 115 -8.63 -1.28 -3.24
N PHE A 116 -8.29 -1.95 -2.14
CA PHE A 116 -7.85 -1.35 -0.90
C PHE A 116 -6.48 -1.90 -0.54
N VAL A 117 -5.64 -1.06 0.05
CA VAL A 117 -4.41 -1.48 0.72
C VAL A 117 -4.44 -0.96 2.15
N LYS A 118 -4.03 -1.81 3.09
CA LYS A 118 -3.75 -1.47 4.47
C LYS A 118 -2.28 -1.77 4.75
N ASP A 119 -1.57 -0.86 5.39
CA ASP A 119 -0.20 -1.11 5.84
C ASP A 119 -0.16 -1.73 7.25
N ALA A 120 1.04 -1.98 7.78
CA ALA A 120 1.20 -2.67 9.06
C ALA A 120 0.74 -1.84 10.27
N GLN A 121 0.63 -0.51 10.12
CA GLN A 121 0.18 0.42 11.15
C GLN A 121 -1.28 0.80 10.99
N GLY A 122 -1.96 0.20 10.01
CA GLY A 122 -3.40 0.33 9.82
C GLY A 122 -3.82 1.51 8.95
N ALA A 123 -2.89 2.24 8.34
CA ALA A 123 -3.24 3.24 7.34
C ALA A 123 -3.90 2.55 6.15
N ILE A 124 -5.00 3.11 5.65
CA ILE A 124 -5.76 2.55 4.52
C ILE A 124 -5.77 3.53 3.35
N LYS A 125 -5.55 3.01 2.15
CA LYS A 125 -5.80 3.72 0.89
C LYS A 125 -6.67 2.90 -0.04
N VAL A 126 -7.42 3.59 -0.90
CA VAL A 126 -8.41 3.01 -1.79
C VAL A 126 -8.20 3.50 -3.22
N LYS A 127 -8.38 2.61 -4.20
CA LYS A 127 -8.43 2.93 -5.62
C LYS A 127 -9.73 2.39 -6.23
N TYR A 128 -10.52 3.31 -6.78
CA TYR A 128 -11.68 2.99 -7.61
C TYR A 128 -11.17 2.80 -9.04
N LEU A 129 -11.46 1.63 -9.62
CA LEU A 129 -11.25 1.38 -11.05
C LEU A 129 -12.43 1.92 -11.86
N ASP A 130 -12.26 2.06 -13.16
CA ASP A 130 -13.34 2.50 -14.05
C ASP A 130 -14.48 1.47 -14.10
N TRP A 131 -15.66 1.94 -14.50
CA TRP A 131 -16.78 1.03 -14.76
C TRP A 131 -16.57 0.26 -16.05
N PHE A 132 -17.03 -0.99 -16.09
CA PHE A 132 -17.09 -1.80 -17.32
C PHE A 132 -18.42 -2.53 -17.42
N THR A 133 -18.95 -2.65 -18.64
CA THR A 133 -20.23 -3.29 -18.91
C THR A 133 -20.05 -4.69 -19.45
N VAL A 134 -20.84 -5.62 -18.93
CA VAL A 134 -21.00 -6.97 -19.46
C VAL A 134 -22.41 -7.05 -20.06
N PRO A 135 -22.53 -7.26 -21.38
CA PRO A 135 -23.83 -7.38 -22.04
C PRO A 135 -24.58 -8.65 -21.63
#